data_AF-A0A954BHU1-F1
#
_entry.id   AF-A0A954BHU1-F1
#
_cell.length_a   1.000
_cell.length_b   1.000
_cell.length_c   1.000
_cell.angle_alpha   90.00
_cell.angle_beta   90.00
_cell.angle_gamma   90.00
#
_symmetry.space_group_name_H-M   'P 1'
#
loop_
_entity.id
_entity.type
_entity.pdbx_description
1 polymer ?
#
loop_
_entity_poly.entity_id
_entity_poly.type
_entity_poly.pdbx_seq_one_letter_code
_entity_poly.pdbx_strand_id
1 'polypeptide(L)'
;GCDDCLAVCPWNKFAQAASEAAFHARAELKAPGLDELAALDDTAFREVFSGSPVKRIGRDRFVRNVCIAIGNSGEGALVEVLAPLLTDSSALVRGAAVWALLQLDAERFSLARGEHLPQETDPDVRAEWEAIV
;
A
#
# COMPACT_ATOMS: atom_id res chain seq x y z
N GLY A 1 4.62 -9.97 -2.24
CA GLY A 1 5.84 -10.62 -2.73
C GLY A 1 6.04 -10.22 -4.18
N CYS A 2 7.00 -10.82 -4.87
CA CYS A 2 7.21 -10.66 -6.31
C CYS A 2 7.50 -12.04 -6.88
N ASP A 3 6.84 -12.38 -7.98
CA ASP A 3 6.97 -13.67 -8.66
C ASP A 3 7.63 -13.51 -10.04
N ASP A 4 8.27 -12.38 -10.33
CA ASP A 4 8.88 -12.10 -11.64
C ASP A 4 9.98 -13.11 -11.96
N CYS A 5 10.76 -13.52 -10.96
CA CYS A 5 11.78 -14.57 -11.12
C CYS A 5 11.18 -15.94 -11.45
N LEU A 6 9.96 -16.22 -10.98
CA LEU A 6 9.21 -17.43 -11.35
C LEU A 6 8.61 -17.29 -12.75
N ALA A 7 8.11 -16.11 -13.12
CA ALA A 7 7.51 -15.84 -14.43
C ALA A 7 8.51 -16.02 -15.59
N VAL A 8 9.77 -15.58 -15.39
CA VAL A 8 10.83 -15.73 -16.42
C VAL A 8 11.54 -17.08 -16.40
N CYS A 9 11.26 -17.93 -15.41
CA CYS A 9 11.98 -19.19 -15.24
C CYS A 9 11.62 -20.19 -16.36
N PRO A 10 12.61 -20.72 -17.11
CA PRO A 10 12.35 -21.65 -18.22
C PRO A 10 11.75 -22.99 -17.77
N TRP A 11 11.86 -23.31 -16.47
CA TRP A 11 11.27 -24.51 -15.87
C TRP A 11 9.84 -24.29 -15.40
N ASN A 12 9.45 -23.06 -15.03
CA ASN A 12 8.12 -22.79 -14.48
C ASN A 12 7.01 -22.92 -15.55
N LYS A 13 7.35 -22.86 -16.84
CA LYS A 13 6.42 -23.16 -17.94
C LYS A 13 5.84 -24.58 -17.90
N PHE A 14 6.49 -25.49 -17.17
CA PHE A 14 6.03 -26.87 -16.98
C PHE A 14 5.28 -27.06 -15.65
N ALA A 15 5.20 -26.02 -14.81
CA ALA A 15 4.49 -26.08 -13.54
C ALA A 15 2.97 -26.21 -13.76
N GLN A 16 2.29 -26.88 -12.84
CA GLN A 16 0.84 -27.04 -12.83
C GLN A 16 0.27 -26.41 -11.57
N ALA A 17 -0.96 -25.91 -11.66
CA ALA A 17 -1.66 -25.42 -10.49
C ALA A 17 -1.86 -26.55 -9.47
N ALA A 18 -1.69 -26.23 -8.18
CA ALA A 18 -1.83 -27.20 -7.11
C ALA A 18 -3.26 -27.76 -7.03
N SER A 19 -3.37 -29.08 -6.85
CA SER A 19 -4.64 -29.77 -6.65
C SER A 19 -5.17 -29.65 -5.22
N GLU A 20 -4.30 -29.36 -4.26
CA GLU A 20 -4.66 -29.24 -2.85
C GLU A 20 -5.42 -27.94 -2.62
N ALA A 21 -6.68 -28.06 -2.18
CA ALA A 21 -7.56 -26.92 -1.91
C ALA A 21 -6.96 -25.91 -0.90
N ALA A 22 -6.10 -26.37 0.01
CA ALA A 22 -5.42 -25.52 0.99
C ALA A 22 -4.51 -24.45 0.34
N PHE A 23 -4.09 -24.63 -0.91
CA PHE A 23 -3.27 -23.66 -1.65
C PHE A 23 -4.08 -22.73 -2.56
N HIS A 24 -5.41 -22.88 -2.61
CA HIS A 24 -6.24 -22.01 -3.43
C HIS A 24 -6.42 -20.66 -2.73
N ALA A 25 -6.25 -19.57 -3.49
CA ALA A 25 -6.51 -18.23 -2.99
C ALA A 25 -7.98 -18.11 -2.59
N ARG A 26 -8.23 -17.60 -1.39
CA ARG A 26 -9.59 -17.27 -0.94
C ARG A 26 -10.19 -16.24 -1.89
N ALA A 27 -11.48 -16.37 -2.19
CA ALA A 27 -12.13 -15.53 -3.20
C ALA A 27 -12.04 -14.04 -2.85
N GLU A 28 -12.14 -13.70 -1.55
CA GLU A 28 -12.09 -12.32 -1.06
C GLU A 28 -10.68 -11.70 -1.16
N LEU A 29 -9.64 -12.50 -1.41
CA LEU A 29 -8.27 -12.06 -1.61
C LEU A 29 -7.84 -12.09 -3.09
N LYS A 30 -8.77 -12.38 -4.01
CA LYS A 30 -8.49 -12.31 -5.45
C LYS A 30 -8.62 -10.85 -5.92
N ALA A 31 -7.50 -10.13 -5.89
CA ALA A 31 -7.36 -8.76 -6.37
C ALA A 31 -8.39 -7.78 -5.76
N PRO A 32 -8.44 -7.63 -4.42
CA PRO A 32 -9.23 -6.59 -3.78
C PRO A 32 -8.77 -5.19 -4.23
N GLY A 33 -9.69 -4.21 -4.16
CA GLY A 33 -9.42 -2.83 -4.53
C GLY A 33 -8.33 -2.21 -3.66
N LEU A 34 -7.50 -1.33 -4.24
CA LEU A 34 -6.47 -0.60 -3.48
C LEU A 34 -7.08 0.32 -2.41
N ASP A 35 -8.26 0.87 -2.68
CA ASP A 35 -9.10 1.63 -1.76
C ASP A 35 -9.52 0.79 -0.54
N GLU A 36 -10.04 -0.41 -0.76
CA GLU A 36 -10.42 -1.33 0.32
C GLU A 36 -9.22 -1.74 1.17
N LEU A 37 -8.10 -2.05 0.52
CA LEU A 37 -6.88 -2.45 1.20
C LEU A 37 -6.24 -1.32 2.01
N ALA A 38 -6.32 -0.08 1.53
CA ALA A 38 -5.80 1.10 2.22
C ALA A 38 -6.60 1.43 3.49
N ALA A 39 -7.89 1.11 3.50
CA ALA A 39 -8.79 1.35 4.62
C ALA A 39 -8.65 0.37 5.80
N LEU A 40 -7.81 -0.67 5.67
CA LEU A 40 -7.65 -1.68 6.73
C LEU A 40 -6.98 -1.09 7.98
N ASP A 41 -7.70 -1.12 9.11
CA ASP A 41 -7.12 -0.97 10.44
C ASP A 41 -6.44 -2.27 10.90
N ASP A 42 -5.81 -2.26 12.09
CA ASP A 42 -5.09 -3.44 12.62
C ASP A 42 -6.02 -4.64 12.87
N THR A 43 -7.27 -4.39 13.29
CA THR A 43 -8.25 -5.45 13.55
C THR A 43 -8.68 -6.11 12.23
N ALA A 44 -9.12 -5.32 11.26
CA ALA A 44 -9.54 -5.77 9.95
C ALA A 44 -8.38 -6.47 9.20
N PHE A 45 -7.16 -5.91 9.26
CA PHE A 45 -5.97 -6.55 8.68
C PHE A 45 -5.73 -7.96 9.25
N ARG A 46 -5.83 -8.12 10.58
CA ARG A 46 -5.59 -9.42 11.24
C ARG A 46 -6.66 -10.45 10.92
N GLU A 47 -7.90 -10.01 10.73
CA GLU A 47 -9.02 -10.84 10.31
C GLU A 47 -8.84 -11.28 8.86
N VAL A 48 -8.68 -10.32 7.94
CA VAL A 48 -8.52 -10.55 6.50
C VAL A 48 -7.33 -11.47 6.24
N PHE A 49 -6.18 -11.25 6.86
CA PHE A 49 -4.96 -12.05 6.62
C PHE A 49 -4.75 -13.18 7.63
N SER A 50 -5.76 -13.55 8.42
CA SER A 50 -5.65 -14.73 9.30
C SER A 50 -5.31 -15.99 8.51
N GLY A 51 -4.32 -16.76 8.98
CA GLY A 51 -3.82 -17.95 8.29
C GLY A 51 -2.98 -17.66 7.03
N SER A 52 -2.78 -16.39 6.64
CA SER A 52 -1.96 -16.00 5.50
C SER A 52 -0.53 -15.60 5.94
N PRO A 53 0.51 -15.95 5.16
CA PRO A 53 1.87 -15.45 5.38
C PRO A 53 1.97 -13.91 5.35
N VAL A 54 1.01 -13.22 4.71
CA VAL A 54 0.94 -11.75 4.71
C VAL A 54 0.80 -11.19 6.12
N LYS A 55 0.12 -11.89 7.03
CA LYS A 55 -0.06 -11.42 8.41
C LYS A 55 1.27 -11.14 9.13
N ARG A 56 2.36 -11.82 8.76
CA ARG A 56 3.69 -11.63 9.36
C ARG A 56 4.23 -10.21 9.19
N ILE A 57 3.90 -9.51 8.10
CA ILE A 57 4.47 -8.18 7.85
C ILE A 57 3.80 -7.12 8.72
N GLY A 58 2.58 -7.35 9.19
CA GLY A 58 1.79 -6.37 9.95
C GLY A 58 1.13 -5.30 9.08
N ARG A 59 0.12 -4.64 9.64
CA ARG A 59 -0.75 -3.67 8.94
C ARG A 59 0.03 -2.52 8.34
N ASP A 60 0.91 -1.88 9.11
CA ASP A 60 1.60 -0.66 8.64
C ASP A 60 2.47 -0.88 7.41
N ARG A 61 3.26 -1.97 7.40
CA ARG A 61 4.07 -2.32 6.23
C ARG A 61 3.21 -2.74 5.03
N PHE A 62 2.05 -3.33 5.29
CA PHE A 62 1.09 -3.68 4.25
C PHE A 62 0.47 -2.42 3.64
N VAL A 63 -0.14 -1.55 4.44
CA VAL A 63 -0.76 -0.30 3.98
C VAL A 63 0.26 0.62 3.34
N ARG A 64 1.49 0.70 3.86
CA ARG A 64 2.61 1.36 3.18
C ARG A 64 2.78 0.85 1.74
N ASN A 65 2.80 -0.47 1.53
CA ASN A 65 2.91 -1.04 0.18
C ASN A 65 1.68 -0.71 -0.69
N VAL A 66 0.50 -0.64 -0.08
CA VAL A 66 -0.73 -0.25 -0.78
C VAL A 66 -0.65 1.21 -1.23
N CYS A 67 -0.17 2.15 -0.40
CA CYS A 67 0.08 3.53 -0.81
C CYS A 67 1.06 3.59 -1.99
N ILE A 68 2.14 2.81 -1.96
CA ILE A 68 3.07 2.73 -3.09
C ILE A 68 2.38 2.21 -4.35
N ALA A 69 1.51 1.20 -4.23
CA ALA A 69 0.73 0.70 -5.37
C ALA A 69 -0.26 1.75 -5.90
N ILE A 70 -0.90 2.52 -5.02
CA ILE A 70 -1.77 3.66 -5.38
C ILE A 70 -0.99 4.72 -6.16
N GLY A 71 0.17 5.16 -5.66
CA GLY A 71 0.99 6.14 -6.38
C GLY A 71 1.47 5.63 -7.73
N ASN A 72 1.85 4.35 -7.82
CA ASN A 72 2.28 3.71 -9.07
C ASN A 72 1.15 3.51 -10.09
N SER A 73 -0.12 3.46 -9.66
CA SER A 73 -1.23 3.19 -10.59
C SER A 73 -1.52 4.38 -11.50
N GLY A 74 -1.19 5.60 -11.08
CA GLY A 74 -1.56 6.83 -11.79
C GLY A 74 -3.08 7.11 -11.74
N GLU A 75 -3.83 6.37 -10.92
CA GLU A 75 -5.29 6.49 -10.85
C GLU A 75 -5.69 7.65 -9.94
N GLY A 76 -5.91 8.83 -10.51
CA GLY A 76 -6.31 10.02 -9.75
C GLY A 76 -7.59 9.86 -8.92
N ALA A 77 -8.46 8.90 -9.25
CA ALA A 77 -9.63 8.56 -8.44
C ALA A 77 -9.28 8.07 -7.02
N LEU A 78 -8.06 7.58 -6.80
CA LEU A 78 -7.59 7.08 -5.51
C LEU A 78 -6.98 8.17 -4.62
N VAL A 79 -6.91 9.43 -5.07
CA VAL A 79 -6.36 10.55 -4.27
C VAL A 79 -7.09 10.70 -2.93
N GLU A 80 -8.42 10.56 -2.94
CA GLU A 80 -9.22 10.71 -1.71
C GLU A 80 -9.00 9.57 -0.71
N VAL A 81 -8.51 8.41 -1.15
CA VAL A 81 -8.14 7.29 -0.28
C VAL A 81 -6.94 7.65 0.61
N LEU A 82 -6.05 8.53 0.13
CA LEU A 82 -4.82 8.89 0.82
C LEU A 82 -5.05 9.88 1.97
N ALA A 83 -6.13 10.68 1.92
CA ALA A 83 -6.41 11.75 2.89
C ALA A 83 -6.36 11.27 4.36
N PRO A 84 -7.09 10.20 4.78
CA PRO A 84 -7.01 9.73 6.17
C PRO A 84 -5.62 9.18 6.55
N LEU A 85 -4.83 8.73 5.57
CA LEU A 85 -3.52 8.12 5.79
C LEU A 85 -2.42 9.16 6.01
N LEU A 86 -2.62 10.42 5.60
CA LEU A 86 -1.71 11.53 5.89
C LEU A 86 -1.58 11.83 7.38
N THR A 87 -2.55 11.40 8.19
CA THR A 87 -2.57 11.56 9.65
C THR A 87 -2.52 10.24 10.41
N ASP A 88 -2.14 9.14 9.74
CA ASP A 88 -2.03 7.83 10.36
C ASP A 88 -1.04 7.85 11.55
N SER A 89 -1.27 7.03 12.57
CA SER A 89 -0.35 6.97 13.73
C SER A 89 1.03 6.44 13.34
N SER A 90 1.11 5.65 12.27
CA SER A 90 2.35 5.09 11.73
C SER A 90 3.04 6.06 10.78
N ALA A 91 4.27 6.47 11.12
CA ALA A 91 5.11 7.30 10.24
C ALA A 91 5.36 6.63 8.87
N LEU A 92 5.48 5.30 8.84
CA LEU A 92 5.64 4.53 7.60
C LEU A 92 4.45 4.70 6.64
N VAL A 93 3.24 4.76 7.18
CA VAL A 93 2.02 4.93 6.39
C VAL A 93 1.88 6.37 5.94
N ARG A 94 2.11 7.34 6.85
CA ARG A 94 2.10 8.76 6.49
C ARG A 94 3.07 9.07 5.37
N GLY A 95 4.35 8.70 5.51
CA GLY A 95 5.36 8.96 4.48
C GLY A 95 5.00 8.38 3.11
N ALA A 96 4.49 7.15 3.06
CA ALA A 96 4.08 6.56 1.79
C ALA A 96 2.78 7.19 1.22
N ALA A 97 1.87 7.68 2.06
CA ALA A 97 0.70 8.43 1.61
C ALA A 97 1.10 9.78 1.01
N VAL A 98 2.08 10.47 1.61
CA VAL A 98 2.66 11.71 1.08
C VAL A 98 3.28 11.48 -0.29
N TRP A 99 4.13 10.44 -0.40
CA TRP A 99 4.74 10.05 -1.67
C TRP A 99 3.68 9.75 -2.74
N ALA A 100 2.67 8.95 -2.41
CA ALA A 100 1.61 8.58 -3.34
C ALA A 100 0.81 9.80 -3.80
N LEU A 101 0.52 10.74 -2.89
CA LEU A 101 -0.19 11.97 -3.22
C LEU A 101 0.62 12.83 -4.21
N LEU A 102 1.94 12.92 -4.01
CA LEU A 102 2.85 13.61 -4.93
C LEU A 102 2.81 13.01 -6.34
N GLN A 103 2.72 11.68 -6.46
CA GLN A 103 2.67 11.00 -7.76
C GLN A 103 1.34 11.25 -8.49
N LEU A 104 0.23 11.36 -7.76
CA LEU A 104 -1.11 11.43 -8.35
C LEU A 104 -1.63 12.85 -8.55
N ASP A 105 -1.32 13.78 -7.65
CA ASP A 105 -1.89 15.13 -7.66
C ASP A 105 -0.94 16.14 -6.97
N ALA A 106 -0.16 16.84 -7.80
CA ALA A 106 0.79 17.85 -7.35
C ALA A 106 0.13 19.10 -6.73
N GLU A 107 -1.10 19.44 -7.14
CA GLU A 107 -1.84 20.57 -6.56
C GLU A 107 -2.32 20.21 -5.16
N ARG A 108 -2.96 19.04 -5.01
CA ARG A 108 -3.42 18.53 -3.72
C ARG A 108 -2.26 18.29 -2.76
N PHE A 109 -1.14 17.76 -3.24
CA PHE A 109 0.10 17.65 -2.48
C PHE A 109 0.55 19.02 -1.95
N SER A 110 0.61 20.04 -2.81
CA SER A 110 1.08 21.37 -2.41
C SER A 110 0.21 22.00 -1.33
N LEU A 111 -1.12 21.79 -1.42
CA LEU A 111 -2.07 22.24 -0.40
C LEU A 111 -1.88 21.48 0.91
N ALA A 112 -1.88 20.15 0.87
CA ALA A 112 -1.73 19.28 2.03
C ALA A 112 -0.39 19.51 2.75
N ARG A 113 0.70 19.76 1.99
CA ARG A 113 2.00 20.08 2.55
C ARG A 113 1.96 21.30 3.47
N GLY A 114 1.24 22.36 3.06
CA GLY A 114 1.08 23.56 3.87
C GLY A 114 0.33 23.30 5.19
N GLU A 115 -0.59 22.33 5.17
CA GLU A 115 -1.38 21.93 6.34
C GLU A 115 -0.63 21.00 7.28
N HIS A 116 0.13 20.01 6.78
CA HIS A 116 0.66 18.89 7.57
C HIS A 116 2.16 19.02 7.95
N LEU A 117 2.99 19.65 7.10
CA LEU A 117 4.44 19.76 7.35
C LEU A 117 4.79 20.52 8.66
N PRO A 118 4.05 21.56 9.09
CA PRO A 118 4.35 22.25 10.35
C PRO A 118 4.16 21.38 11.62
N GLN A 119 3.29 20.37 11.57
CA GLN A 119 2.95 19.50 12.71
C GLN A 119 3.68 18.15 12.65
N GLU A 120 4.23 17.78 11.49
CA GLU A 120 4.98 16.55 11.36
C GLU A 120 6.33 16.61 12.10
N THR A 121 6.53 15.64 12.99
CA THR A 121 7.72 15.52 13.83
C THR A 121 8.68 14.44 13.35
N ASP A 122 8.20 13.47 12.57
CA ASP A 122 9.02 12.38 12.06
C ASP A 122 9.90 12.85 10.89
N PRO A 123 11.23 12.72 10.99
CA PRO A 123 12.15 13.27 9.99
C PRO A 123 12.00 12.63 8.60
N ASP A 124 11.64 11.35 8.52
CA ASP A 124 11.49 10.67 7.24
C ASP A 124 10.20 11.15 6.53
N VAL A 125 9.12 11.35 7.28
CA VAL A 125 7.86 11.90 6.71
C VAL A 125 8.04 13.35 6.28
N ARG A 126 8.81 14.15 7.04
CA ARG A 126 9.15 15.52 6.63
C ARG A 126 9.94 15.54 5.31
N ALA A 127 10.87 14.61 5.13
CA ALA A 127 11.64 14.50 3.89
C ALA A 127 10.73 14.20 2.68
N GLU A 128 9.70 13.37 2.85
CA GLU A 128 8.70 13.12 1.79
C GLU A 128 7.90 14.39 1.44
N TRP A 129 7.52 15.20 2.45
CA TRP A 129 6.86 16.49 2.20
C TRP A 129 7.76 17.54 1.54
N GLU A 130 9.06 17.48 1.82
CA GLU A 130 10.07 18.38 1.26
C GLU A 130 10.57 17.93 -0.13
N ALA A 131 10.15 16.74 -0.59
CA ALA A 131 10.46 16.23 -1.92
C ALA A 131 9.94 17.19 -3.02
N ILE A 132 10.70 17.26 -4.11
CA ILE A 132 10.41 18.09 -5.28
C ILE A 132 10.07 17.17 -6.45
N VAL A 133 9.02 17.52 -7.20
CA VAL A 133 8.66 16.88 -8.49
C VAL A 133 9.66 17.26 -9.57
#